data_AF-A0A4Q1D7B4-F1
#
_entry.id   AF-A0A4Q1D7B4-F1
#
_cell.length_a   1.000
_cell.length_b   1.000
_cell.length_c   1.000
_cell.angle_alpha   90.00
_cell.angle_beta   90.00
_cell.angle_gamma   90.00
#
_symmetry.space_group_name_H-M   'P 1'
#
loop_
_entity.id
_entity.type
_entity.pdbx_description
1 polymer ?
#
loop_
_entity_poly.entity_id
_entity_poly.type
_entity_poly.pdbx_seq_one_letter_code
_entity_poly.pdbx_strand_id
1 'polypeptide(L)'
;MNRRDSYKKMRALKRESRRPGKKAGFCARRRIWDVKSEDDWNTDFLINVGRSAAINAINASKALGIPITYLENNKVVKEEASGQKSIVQELPEVQLRRFKKGTVIHVRKVTRP
;
A
#
# COMPACT_ATOMS: atom_id res chain seq x y z
N MET A 1 54.90 -21.35 -20.25
CA MET A 1 53.60 -20.91 -19.67
C MET A 1 52.64 -22.09 -19.66
N ASN A 2 52.28 -22.61 -18.47
CA ASN A 2 51.45 -23.80 -18.33
C ASN A 2 49.97 -23.50 -18.58
N ARG A 3 49.30 -24.28 -19.44
CA ARG A 3 47.88 -24.11 -19.80
C ARG A 3 46.94 -24.08 -18.58
N ARG A 4 47.33 -24.72 -17.46
CA ARG A 4 46.56 -24.74 -16.21
C ARG A 4 46.43 -23.36 -15.55
N ASP A 5 47.42 -22.49 -15.70
CA ASP A 5 47.39 -21.15 -15.09
C ASP A 5 46.50 -20.19 -15.87
N SER A 6 46.40 -20.39 -17.19
CA SER A 6 45.51 -19.66 -18.09
C SER A 6 44.03 -19.88 -17.72
N TYR A 7 43.65 -21.13 -17.44
CA TYR A 7 42.28 -21.47 -17.04
C TYR A 7 41.91 -20.95 -15.65
N LYS A 8 42.86 -20.93 -14.70
CA LYS A 8 42.65 -20.34 -13.37
C LYS A 8 42.45 -18.82 -13.46
N LYS A 9 43.23 -18.12 -14.29
CA LYS A 9 43.07 -16.67 -14.58
C LYS A 9 41.70 -16.36 -15.22
N MET A 10 41.26 -17.16 -16.18
CA MET A 10 39.94 -16.98 -16.83
C MET A 10 38.77 -17.21 -15.85
N ARG A 11 38.88 -18.15 -14.91
CA ARG A 11 37.87 -18.35 -13.85
C ARG A 11 37.84 -17.21 -12.82
N ALA A 12 39.00 -16.61 -12.51
CA ALA A 12 39.08 -15.47 -11.60
C ALA A 12 38.43 -14.21 -12.19
N LEU A 13 38.72 -13.89 -13.46
CA LEU A 13 38.12 -12.78 -14.20
C LEU A 13 36.58 -12.91 -14.33
N LYS A 14 36.07 -14.14 -14.49
CA LYS A 14 34.61 -14.42 -14.53
C LYS A 14 33.92 -14.27 -13.16
N ARG A 15 34.68 -14.33 -12.05
CA ARG A 15 34.17 -14.09 -10.70
C ARG A 15 34.20 -12.60 -10.32
N GLU A 16 35.16 -11.86 -10.86
CA GLU A 16 35.35 -10.44 -10.58
C GLU A 16 34.31 -9.56 -11.30
N SER A 17 33.98 -9.91 -12.55
CA SER A 17 32.87 -9.33 -13.32
C SER A 17 31.47 -9.59 -12.74
N ARG A 18 31.35 -10.48 -11.74
CA ARG A 18 30.11 -10.76 -10.99
C ARG A 18 30.04 -10.05 -9.63
N ARG A 19 31.04 -9.24 -9.27
CA ARG A 19 30.94 -8.34 -8.12
C ARG A 19 30.54 -6.96 -8.64
N PRO A 20 29.24 -6.64 -8.76
CA PRO A 20 28.86 -5.25 -8.96
C PRO A 20 29.45 -4.46 -7.79
N GLY A 21 30.26 -3.46 -8.15
CA GLY A 21 30.85 -2.53 -7.21
C GLY A 21 29.78 -1.97 -6.29
N LYS A 22 30.18 -1.68 -5.05
CA LYS A 22 29.39 -0.97 -4.04
C LYS A 22 29.07 0.46 -4.50
N LYS A 23 28.28 0.67 -5.56
CA LYS A 23 27.59 1.93 -5.92
C LYS A 23 26.49 1.63 -6.94
N ALA A 24 25.33 1.20 -6.48
CA ALA A 24 24.03 1.45 -7.11
C ALA A 24 22.95 1.06 -6.11
N GLY A 25 22.28 2.05 -5.55
CA GLY A 25 20.96 1.82 -4.96
C GLY A 25 20.03 1.23 -6.02
N PHE A 26 19.00 0.52 -5.57
CA PHE A 26 17.93 -0.09 -6.37
C PHE A 26 18.30 -1.34 -7.19
N CYS A 27 17.92 -2.50 -6.66
CA CYS A 27 16.73 -3.22 -7.16
C CYS A 27 16.44 -4.41 -6.23
N ALA A 28 15.87 -4.15 -5.06
CA ALA A 28 15.28 -5.23 -4.26
C ALA A 28 13.98 -5.67 -4.95
N ARG A 29 14.10 -6.47 -6.02
CA ARG A 29 12.99 -7.24 -6.57
C ARG A 29 12.66 -8.33 -5.54
N ARG A 30 11.93 -7.96 -4.48
CA ARG A 30 11.29 -8.92 -3.56
C ARG A 30 10.41 -9.81 -4.43
N ARG A 31 10.89 -11.00 -4.75
CA ARG A 31 10.04 -12.08 -5.26
C ARG A 31 9.12 -12.48 -4.11
N ILE A 32 7.90 -11.95 -4.13
CA ILE A 32 6.78 -12.42 -3.31
C ILE A 32 6.29 -13.71 -4.00
N TRP A 33 7.04 -14.80 -3.86
CA TRP A 33 6.63 -16.12 -4.34
C TRP A 33 7.20 -17.18 -3.40
N ASP A 34 6.63 -17.23 -2.21
CA ASP A 34 6.60 -18.45 -1.40
C ASP A 34 5.24 -18.43 -0.68
N VAL A 35 4.20 -18.87 -1.40
CA VAL A 35 2.91 -19.21 -0.78
C VAL A 35 2.93 -20.72 -0.60
N LYS A 36 3.24 -21.15 0.63
CA LYS A 36 3.03 -22.53 1.06
C LYS A 36 1.77 -22.61 1.92
N SER A 37 1.03 -23.69 1.65
CA SER A 37 -0.02 -24.38 2.40
C SER A 37 -1.38 -23.69 2.63
N GLU A 38 -2.36 -24.22 1.89
CA GLU A 38 -3.59 -24.87 2.38
C GLU A 38 -3.81 -24.81 3.91
N ASP A 39 -4.98 -24.30 4.30
CA ASP A 39 -5.71 -24.49 5.57
C ASP A 39 -5.53 -23.54 6.75
N ASP A 40 -4.94 -22.36 6.58
CA ASP A 40 -5.20 -21.21 7.45
C ASP A 40 -5.66 -20.02 6.59
N TRP A 41 -6.88 -19.51 6.83
CA TRP A 41 -7.36 -18.28 6.20
C TRP A 41 -6.55 -17.09 6.72
N ASN A 42 -5.35 -16.95 6.19
CA ASN A 42 -4.37 -15.95 6.55
C ASN A 42 -4.84 -14.59 6.03
N THR A 43 -5.81 -14.01 6.76
CA THR A 43 -6.46 -12.74 6.46
C THR A 43 -5.42 -11.62 6.37
N ASP A 44 -4.31 -11.74 7.10
CA ASP A 44 -3.18 -10.82 7.05
C ASP A 44 -2.50 -10.79 5.69
N PHE A 45 -2.39 -11.94 5.00
CA PHE A 45 -1.87 -11.96 3.64
C PHE A 45 -2.75 -11.15 2.68
N LEU A 46 -4.07 -11.38 2.72
CA LEU A 46 -5.01 -10.65 1.88
C LEU A 46 -5.04 -9.15 2.20
N ILE A 47 -4.95 -8.78 3.48
CA ILE A 47 -4.81 -7.39 3.91
C ILE A 47 -3.53 -6.77 3.33
N ASN A 48 -2.40 -7.46 3.37
CA ASN A 48 -1.13 -6.95 2.86
C ASN A 48 -1.10 -6.81 1.34
N VAL A 49 -1.73 -7.76 0.63
CA VAL A 49 -1.94 -7.67 -0.83
C VAL A 49 -2.84 -6.47 -1.15
N GLY A 50 -3.96 -6.32 -0.44
CA GLY A 50 -4.88 -5.21 -0.60
C GLY A 50 -4.23 -3.85 -0.35
N ARG A 51 -3.43 -3.72 0.72
CA ARG A 51 -2.66 -2.49 1.03
C ARG A 51 -1.68 -2.15 -0.09
N SER A 52 -0.94 -3.14 -0.59
CA SER A 52 0.02 -2.94 -1.67
C SER A 52 -0.67 -2.50 -2.97
N ALA A 53 -1.79 -3.13 -3.31
CA ALA A 53 -2.60 -2.78 -4.47
C ALA A 53 -3.16 -1.35 -4.37
N ALA A 54 -3.68 -0.97 -3.19
CA ALA A 54 -4.21 0.37 -2.94
C ALA A 54 -3.13 1.45 -3.08
N ILE A 55 -1.94 1.23 -2.52
CA ILE A 55 -0.80 2.18 -2.64
C ILE A 55 -0.42 2.35 -4.11
N ASN A 56 -0.33 1.25 -4.87
CA ASN A 56 0.01 1.32 -6.29
C ASN A 56 -1.07 2.05 -7.10
N ALA A 57 -2.35 1.82 -6.81
CA ALA A 57 -3.45 2.51 -7.45
C ALA A 57 -3.41 4.02 -7.16
N ILE A 58 -3.17 4.42 -5.91
CA ILE A 58 -3.02 5.84 -5.53
C ILE A 58 -1.86 6.49 -6.30
N ASN A 59 -0.70 5.82 -6.35
CA ASN A 59 0.47 6.34 -7.08
C ASN A 59 0.21 6.46 -8.58
N ALA A 60 -0.47 5.47 -9.17
CA ALA A 60 -0.85 5.51 -10.58
C ALA A 60 -1.83 6.66 -10.85
N SER A 61 -2.86 6.85 -10.02
CA SER A 61 -3.80 7.97 -10.14
C SER A 61 -3.08 9.32 -10.05
N LYS A 62 -2.14 9.48 -9.11
CA LYS A 62 -1.31 10.69 -9.00
C LYS A 62 -0.47 10.93 -10.26
N ALA A 63 0.15 9.88 -10.80
CA ALA A 63 0.93 9.96 -12.04
C ALA A 63 0.08 10.33 -13.26
N LEU A 64 -1.20 9.96 -13.27
CA LEU A 64 -2.16 10.26 -14.34
C LEU A 64 -2.85 11.62 -14.16
N GLY A 65 -2.54 12.39 -13.12
CA GLY A 65 -3.21 13.67 -12.88
C GLY A 65 -4.63 13.54 -12.28
N ILE A 66 -5.02 12.34 -11.84
CA ILE A 66 -6.38 12.07 -11.37
C ILE A 66 -6.49 12.46 -9.89
N PRO A 67 -7.44 13.34 -9.52
CA PRO A 67 -7.64 13.72 -8.13
C PRO A 67 -8.22 12.55 -7.33
N ILE A 68 -7.79 12.43 -6.07
CA ILE A 68 -8.19 11.35 -5.17
C ILE A 68 -9.03 11.94 -4.04
N THR A 69 -10.18 11.35 -3.79
CA THR A 69 -11.05 11.70 -2.67
C THR A 69 -10.95 10.66 -1.58
N TYR A 70 -10.67 11.08 -0.36
CA TYR A 70 -10.59 10.18 0.79
C TYR A 70 -11.11 10.87 2.06
N LEU A 71 -11.31 10.08 3.12
CA LEU A 71 -11.82 10.56 4.39
C LEU A 71 -10.64 10.81 5.35
N GLU A 72 -10.53 12.03 5.86
CA GLU A 72 -9.49 12.46 6.81
C GLU A 72 -10.16 13.23 7.94
N ASN A 73 -10.07 12.75 9.18
CA ASN A 73 -10.61 13.44 10.38
C ASN A 73 -12.08 13.90 10.25
N ASN A 74 -12.97 13.01 9.81
CA ASN A 74 -14.38 13.31 9.51
C ASN A 74 -14.58 14.37 8.41
N LYS A 75 -13.59 14.60 7.56
CA LYS A 75 -13.71 15.47 6.39
C LYS A 75 -13.48 14.64 5.12
N VAL A 76 -14.29 14.91 4.11
CA VAL A 76 -14.03 14.43 2.75
C VAL A 76 -13.01 15.38 2.14
N VAL A 77 -11.80 14.89 1.96
CA VAL A 77 -10.68 15.64 1.39
C VAL A 77 -10.48 15.18 -0.05
N LYS A 78 -10.33 16.14 -0.96
CA LYS A 78 -9.90 15.92 -2.34
C LYS A 78 -8.47 16.39 -2.47
N GLU A 79 -7.56 15.46 -2.73
CA GLU A 79 -6.16 15.73 -3.05
C GLU A 79 -6.00 15.74 -4.57
N GLU A 80 -5.55 16.86 -5.11
CA GLU A 80 -5.17 16.98 -6.51
C GLU A 80 -3.80 16.33 -6.77
N ALA A 81 -3.51 15.99 -8.03
CA ALA A 81 -2.23 15.38 -8.39
C ALA A 81 -1.00 16.29 -8.12
N SER A 82 -1.22 17.60 -8.00
CA SER A 82 -0.21 18.59 -7.58
C SER A 82 0.13 18.51 -6.08
N GLY A 83 -0.64 17.75 -5.30
CA GLY A 83 -0.54 17.67 -3.85
C GLY A 83 -1.36 18.74 -3.12
N GLN A 84 -2.10 19.60 -3.82
CA GLN A 84 -3.04 20.52 -3.19
C GLN A 84 -4.22 19.75 -2.59
N LYS A 85 -4.50 19.99 -1.31
CA LYS A 85 -5.63 19.42 -0.59
C LYS A 85 -6.77 20.43 -0.51
N SER A 86 -7.97 20.02 -0.87
CA SER A 86 -9.20 20.79 -0.74
C SER A 86 -10.21 20.00 0.10
N ILE A 87 -10.92 20.69 1.00
CA ILE A 87 -11.98 20.07 1.80
C ILE A 87 -13.28 20.19 1.00
N VAL A 88 -13.87 19.05 0.64
CA VAL A 88 -15.13 18.99 -0.11
C VAL A 88 -16.33 19.08 0.82
N GLN A 89 -16.27 18.36 1.95
CA GLN A 89 -17.38 18.30 2.89
C GLN A 89 -16.88 17.93 4.28
N GLU A 90 -17.44 18.56 5.31
CA GLU A 90 -17.28 18.12 6.69
C GLU A 90 -18.45 17.20 7.06
N LEU A 91 -18.13 16.00 7.57
CA LEU A 91 -19.13 15.07 8.06
C LEU A 91 -19.51 15.46 9.48
N PRO A 92 -20.81 15.37 9.84
CA PRO A 92 -21.23 15.65 11.20
C PRO A 92 -20.55 14.69 12.18
N GLU A 93 -20.03 15.24 13.27
CA GLU A 93 -19.48 14.42 14.35
C GLU A 93 -20.61 13.55 14.93
N VAL A 94 -20.48 12.24 14.79
CA VAL A 94 -21.46 11.31 15.33
C VAL A 94 -21.31 11.29 16.85
N GLN A 95 -22.13 12.07 17.54
CA GLN A 95 -22.20 12.01 18.99
C GLN A 95 -22.79 10.65 19.40
N LEU A 96 -21.92 9.75 19.88
CA LEU A 96 -22.34 8.49 20.47
C LEU A 96 -23.17 8.78 21.72
N ARG A 97 -24.49 8.70 21.59
CA ARG A 97 -25.41 8.82 22.73
C ARG A 97 -25.17 7.64 23.66
N ARG A 98 -24.69 7.90 24.87
CA ARG A 98 -24.58 6.87 25.93
C ARG A 98 -25.95 6.68 26.56
N PHE A 99 -26.63 5.58 26.22
CA PHE A 99 -27.90 5.21 26.84
C PHE A 99 -27.66 4.45 28.15
N LYS A 100 -28.44 4.75 29.17
CA LYS A 100 -28.45 3.97 30.42
C LYS A 100 -29.47 2.83 30.29
N LYS A 101 -29.24 1.71 30.99
CA LYS A 101 -30.20 0.60 31.05
C LYS A 101 -31.57 1.13 31.49
N GLY A 102 -32.63 0.78 30.76
CA GLY A 102 -34.00 1.27 31.00
C GLY A 102 -34.37 2.55 30.23
N THR A 103 -33.48 3.09 29.39
CA THR A 103 -33.84 4.23 28.51
C THR A 103 -34.74 3.77 27.38
N VAL A 104 -35.91 4.40 27.24
CA VAL A 104 -36.87 4.12 26.14
C VAL A 104 -36.69 5.15 25.03
N ILE A 105 -36.37 4.69 23.82
CA ILE A 105 -36.18 5.55 22.64
C ILE A 105 -37.49 5.61 21.84
N HIS A 106 -38.08 6.80 21.76
CA HIS A 106 -39.24 7.03 20.92
C HIS A 106 -38.77 7.52 19.55
N VAL A 107 -38.90 6.68 18.52
CA VAL A 107 -38.58 7.05 17.14
C VAL A 107 -39.87 7.45 16.43
N ARG A 108 -39.95 8.71 15.98
CA ARG A 108 -41.04 9.16 15.12
C ARG A 108 -40.77 8.71 13.70
N LYS A 109 -41.78 8.15 13.02
CA LYS A 109 -41.71 7.92 11.56
C LYS A 109 -41.67 9.28 10.87
N VAL A 110 -40.56 9.57 10.20
CA VAL A 110 -40.45 10.71 9.29
C VAL A 110 -40.94 10.24 7.93
N THR A 111 -42.14 10.64 7.54
CA THR A 111 -42.63 10.46 6.16
C THR A 111 -42.04 11.58 5.33
N ARG A 112 -41.19 11.26 4.34
CA ARG A 112 -40.73 12.26 3.37
C ARG A 112 -41.85 12.50 2.34
N PRO A 113 -42.08 13.75 1.90
CA PRO A 113 -43.04 14.07 0.84
C PRO A 113 -42.63 13.47 -0.50
#